data_AF-A0A2V3ILC2-F1
#
_entry.id   AF-A0A2V3ILC2-F1
#
_cell.length_a   1.000
_cell.length_b   1.000
_cell.length_c   1.000
_cell.angle_alpha   90.00
_cell.angle_beta   90.00
_cell.angle_gamma   90.00
#
_symmetry.space_group_name_H-M   'P 1'
#
loop_
_entity.id
_entity.type
_entity.pdbx_description
1 polymer ?
#
loop_
_entity_poly.entity_id
_entity_poly.type
_entity_poly.pdbx_seq_one_letter_code
_entity_poly.pdbx_strand_id
1 'polypeptide(L)'
;MVASSSNMAVEETEDLTGVMWHDKNWLSFFPLSKDNVLEYFSHSQFYDERCNNQQIKLQMLDNKLLESMAGIEYQVTADVAPGLFVITKFLRSLSPASLEPLAMYYVLDGDVYQAPSVHAILSSRILQCLHHLRKAFETMQNASTVSVQGQYWWEPSPVGVNEREDVGEGEGGTELLSGAERSGVDGMLFEVLERNRQIHGAHVEKMCASQGDKGAEYDSGGRSATAIGSAQQRGAS
;
A
#
# COMPACT_ATOMS: atom_id res chain seq x y z
N MET A 1 -19.28 -40.82 -15.65
CA MET A 1 -18.96 -39.45 -16.11
C MET A 1 -18.02 -38.85 -15.08
N VAL A 2 -16.72 -38.89 -15.34
CA VAL A 2 -15.70 -38.34 -14.43
C VAL A 2 -15.65 -36.84 -14.70
N ALA A 3 -16.01 -36.04 -13.69
CA ALA A 3 -15.81 -34.61 -13.72
C ALA A 3 -14.30 -34.35 -13.85
N SER A 4 -13.90 -33.82 -15.01
CA SER A 4 -12.54 -33.33 -15.21
C SER A 4 -12.42 -32.03 -14.43
N SER A 5 -11.95 -32.13 -13.19
CA SER A 5 -11.44 -30.98 -12.46
C SER A 5 -10.23 -30.46 -13.21
N SER A 6 -10.47 -29.40 -13.99
CA SER A 6 -9.43 -28.57 -14.58
C SER A 6 -8.56 -28.03 -13.45
N ASN A 7 -7.37 -28.62 -13.29
CA ASN A 7 -6.28 -28.03 -12.54
C ASN A 7 -5.92 -26.71 -13.24
N MET A 8 -6.47 -25.59 -12.77
CA MET A 8 -5.84 -24.29 -13.01
C MET A 8 -4.57 -24.30 -12.18
N ALA A 9 -3.47 -24.71 -12.80
CA ALA A 9 -2.16 -24.43 -12.27
C ALA A 9 -2.05 -22.91 -12.18
N VAL A 10 -2.21 -22.39 -10.96
CA VAL A 10 -1.74 -21.04 -10.63
C VAL A 10 -0.24 -21.13 -10.88
N GLU A 11 0.22 -20.58 -12.01
CA GLU A 11 1.65 -20.35 -12.21
C GLU A 11 2.10 -19.53 -10.99
N GLU A 12 2.95 -20.12 -10.15
CA GLU A 12 3.63 -19.41 -9.08
C GLU A 12 4.56 -18.41 -9.75
N THR A 13 4.03 -17.24 -10.09
CA THR A 13 4.84 -16.09 -10.49
C THR A 13 5.67 -15.72 -9.27
N GLU A 14 6.99 -15.81 -9.38
CA GLU A 14 7.93 -15.36 -8.35
C GLU A 14 7.53 -13.95 -7.87
N ASP A 15 7.58 -13.72 -6.56
CA ASP A 15 7.24 -12.42 -5.99
C ASP A 15 8.39 -11.44 -6.25
N LEU A 16 8.22 -10.62 -7.29
CA LEU A 16 9.20 -9.61 -7.71
C LEU A 16 8.90 -8.22 -7.13
N THR A 17 8.00 -8.11 -6.13
CA THR A 17 7.62 -6.82 -5.53
C THR A 17 8.76 -6.11 -4.79
N GLY A 18 9.82 -6.85 -4.43
CA GLY A 18 11.02 -6.30 -3.77
C GLY A 18 12.15 -5.87 -4.72
N VAL A 19 11.99 -6.04 -6.04
CA VAL A 19 13.06 -5.78 -7.03
C VAL A 19 12.69 -4.58 -7.90
N MET A 20 13.71 -3.83 -8.31
CA MET A 20 13.62 -2.72 -9.26
C MET A 20 14.39 -3.07 -10.52
N TRP A 21 13.88 -2.66 -11.69
CA TRP A 21 14.60 -2.74 -12.95
C TRP A 21 14.75 -1.36 -13.60
N HIS A 22 15.91 -1.10 -14.22
CA HIS A 22 16.22 0.16 -14.89
C HIS A 22 17.29 -0.06 -15.97
N ASP A 23 17.10 0.52 -17.16
CA ASP A 23 18.08 0.50 -18.26
C ASP A 23 18.50 1.92 -18.68
N LYS A 24 19.68 2.34 -18.18
CA LYS A 24 20.29 3.65 -18.47
C LYS A 24 20.66 3.81 -19.95
N ASN A 25 21.07 2.74 -20.61
CA ASN A 25 21.56 2.82 -21.98
C ASN A 25 20.38 3.13 -22.89
N TRP A 26 19.25 2.43 -22.71
CA TRP A 26 18.05 2.67 -23.51
C TRP A 26 17.51 4.10 -23.31
N LEU A 27 17.39 4.57 -22.06
CA LEU A 27 16.87 5.90 -21.74
C LEU A 27 17.76 7.05 -22.26
N SER A 28 19.05 6.79 -22.46
CA SER A 28 19.98 7.78 -23.04
C SER A 28 19.70 8.06 -24.52
N PHE A 29 19.20 7.06 -25.25
CA PHE A 29 18.86 7.19 -26.67
C PHE A 29 17.38 7.53 -26.89
N PHE A 30 16.50 7.04 -26.02
CA PHE A 30 15.05 7.16 -26.18
C PHE A 30 14.41 7.77 -24.91
N PRO A 31 14.03 9.05 -24.94
CA PRO A 31 13.26 9.66 -23.87
C PRO A 31 11.92 8.95 -23.67
N LEU A 32 11.56 8.64 -22.43
CA LEU A 32 10.35 7.87 -22.13
C LEU A 32 9.07 8.64 -22.50
N SER A 33 8.17 7.96 -23.20
CA SER A 33 6.88 8.48 -23.65
C SER A 33 5.83 7.37 -23.60
N LYS A 34 4.54 7.74 -23.67
CA LYS A 34 3.44 6.78 -23.70
C LYS A 34 3.57 5.74 -24.82
N ASP A 35 4.14 6.13 -25.95
CA ASP A 35 4.25 5.27 -27.13
C ASP A 35 5.40 4.26 -27.02
N ASN A 36 6.45 4.58 -26.26
CA ASN A 36 7.64 3.72 -26.14
C ASN A 36 7.78 3.03 -24.77
N VAL A 37 7.01 3.43 -23.76
CA VAL A 37 7.12 2.87 -22.40
C VAL A 37 6.87 1.37 -22.36
N LEU A 38 5.97 0.87 -23.22
CA LEU A 38 5.70 -0.57 -23.30
C LEU A 38 6.87 -1.34 -23.93
N GLU A 39 7.59 -0.71 -24.88
CA GLU A 39 8.81 -1.27 -25.44
C GLU A 39 9.94 -1.25 -24.42
N TYR A 40 10.11 -0.16 -23.67
CA TYR A 40 11.04 -0.11 -22.55
C TYR A 40 10.76 -1.20 -21.51
N PHE A 41 9.49 -1.34 -21.12
CA PHE A 41 9.04 -2.38 -20.18
C PHE A 41 9.34 -3.80 -20.67
N SER A 42 9.35 -4.03 -21.99
CA SER A 42 9.61 -5.36 -22.57
C SER A 42 11.02 -5.89 -22.31
N HIS A 43 11.97 -5.02 -21.93
CA HIS A 43 13.33 -5.42 -21.56
C HIS A 43 13.46 -5.77 -20.07
N SER A 44 12.40 -5.54 -19.27
CA SER A 44 12.40 -5.82 -17.84
C SER A 44 12.13 -7.30 -17.55
N GLN A 45 12.61 -7.76 -16.39
CA GLN A 45 12.30 -9.11 -15.87
C GLN A 45 10.80 -9.33 -15.57
N PHE A 46 10.00 -8.26 -15.56
CA PHE A 46 8.56 -8.32 -15.32
C PHE A 46 7.75 -8.65 -16.57
N TYR A 47 8.38 -8.58 -17.75
CA TYR A 47 7.75 -8.84 -19.03
C TYR A 47 7.75 -10.33 -19.37
N ASP A 48 6.58 -10.84 -19.72
CA ASP A 48 6.43 -12.21 -20.20
C ASP A 48 6.56 -12.26 -21.72
N GLU A 49 7.60 -12.94 -22.21
CA GLU A 49 7.85 -13.12 -23.65
C GLU A 49 6.75 -13.93 -24.36
N ARG A 50 5.91 -14.65 -23.62
CA ARG A 50 4.78 -15.42 -24.17
C ARG A 50 3.51 -14.59 -24.34
N CYS A 51 3.52 -13.33 -23.93
CA CYS A 51 2.34 -12.47 -24.02
C CYS A 51 1.95 -12.15 -25.47
N ASN A 52 0.69 -11.78 -25.65
CA ASN A 52 0.14 -11.43 -26.96
C ASN A 52 0.85 -10.21 -27.58
N ASN A 53 1.30 -9.27 -26.75
CA ASN A 53 2.06 -8.10 -27.22
C ASN A 53 3.36 -8.51 -27.92
N GLN A 54 4.07 -9.52 -27.40
CA GLN A 54 5.31 -10.00 -28.00
C GLN A 54 5.02 -10.70 -29.34
N GLN A 55 3.97 -11.50 -29.41
CA GLN A 55 3.56 -12.15 -30.66
C GLN A 55 3.22 -11.13 -31.75
N ILE A 56 2.46 -10.09 -31.41
CA ILE A 56 2.12 -8.99 -32.34
C ILE A 56 3.38 -8.22 -32.76
N LYS A 57 4.29 -7.92 -31.81
CA LYS A 57 5.56 -7.25 -32.08
C LYS A 57 6.41 -8.04 -33.08
N LEU A 58 6.57 -9.35 -32.86
CA LEU A 58 7.37 -10.22 -33.72
C LEU A 58 6.76 -10.42 -35.12
N GLN A 59 5.43 -10.46 -35.21
CA GLN A 59 4.72 -10.63 -36.49
C GLN A 59 4.46 -9.30 -37.21
N MET A 60 4.87 -8.16 -36.64
CA MET A 60 4.60 -6.81 -37.14
C MET A 60 3.12 -6.57 -37.46
N LEU A 61 2.24 -7.04 -36.57
CA LEU A 61 0.79 -6.92 -36.70
C LEU A 61 0.27 -5.64 -36.03
N ASP A 62 -0.97 -5.26 -36.35
CA ASP A 62 -1.65 -4.14 -35.69
C ASP A 62 -2.08 -4.53 -34.26
N ASN A 63 -1.90 -3.62 -33.30
CA ASN A 63 -2.27 -3.82 -31.90
C ASN A 63 -3.77 -4.09 -31.71
N LYS A 64 -4.62 -3.73 -32.69
CA LYS A 64 -6.05 -4.07 -32.68
C LYS A 64 -6.31 -5.57 -32.64
N LEU A 65 -5.35 -6.39 -33.06
CA LEU A 65 -5.49 -7.85 -33.01
C LEU A 65 -5.49 -8.40 -31.58
N LEU A 66 -4.98 -7.65 -30.60
CA LEU A 66 -5.02 -8.03 -29.16
C LEU A 66 -6.43 -8.38 -28.70
N GLU A 67 -7.44 -7.65 -29.19
CA GLU A 67 -8.85 -7.88 -28.83
C GLU A 67 -9.37 -9.28 -29.25
N SER A 68 -8.74 -9.89 -30.26
CA SER A 68 -9.11 -11.20 -30.79
C SER A 68 -8.32 -12.36 -30.21
N MET A 69 -7.25 -12.10 -29.46
CA MET A 69 -6.32 -13.11 -28.96
C MET A 69 -6.60 -13.41 -27.48
N ALA A 70 -6.86 -14.67 -27.13
CA ALA A 70 -6.95 -15.06 -25.72
C ALA A 70 -5.54 -15.26 -25.14
N GLY A 71 -5.27 -14.73 -23.94
CA GLY A 71 -3.97 -14.84 -23.31
C GLY A 71 -3.59 -13.64 -22.45
N ILE A 72 -2.30 -13.55 -22.11
CA ILE A 72 -1.74 -12.45 -21.33
C ILE A 72 -1.51 -11.27 -22.25
N GLU A 73 -1.94 -10.08 -21.81
CA GLU A 73 -1.64 -8.81 -22.48
C GLU A 73 -1.20 -7.76 -21.48
N TYR A 74 -0.34 -6.84 -21.94
CA TYR A 74 0.11 -5.68 -21.18
C TYR A 74 -0.44 -4.41 -21.84
N GLN A 75 -1.00 -3.53 -21.01
CA GLN A 75 -1.58 -2.27 -21.47
C GLN A 75 -1.18 -1.13 -20.54
N VAL A 76 -0.85 0.03 -21.12
CA VAL A 76 -0.65 1.28 -20.38
C VAL A 76 -2.02 1.81 -19.95
N THR A 77 -2.31 1.71 -18.64
CA THR A 77 -3.60 2.10 -18.05
C THR A 77 -3.63 3.57 -17.63
N ALA A 78 -2.50 4.09 -17.14
CA ALA A 78 -2.38 5.50 -16.77
C ALA A 78 -1.10 6.10 -17.31
N ASP A 79 -1.21 7.35 -17.74
CA ASP A 79 -0.13 8.22 -18.17
C ASP A 79 -0.33 9.54 -17.40
N VAL A 80 0.37 9.68 -16.28
CA VAL A 80 0.25 10.82 -15.39
C VAL A 80 1.53 11.63 -15.48
N ALA A 81 1.42 12.81 -16.08
CA ALA A 81 2.54 13.74 -16.15
C ALA A 81 2.83 14.35 -14.76
N PRO A 82 4.11 14.56 -14.39
CA PRO A 82 5.34 14.17 -15.11
C PRO A 82 5.86 12.78 -14.69
N GLY A 83 6.28 11.96 -15.65
CA GLY A 83 7.19 10.83 -15.41
C GLY A 83 6.59 9.55 -14.80
N LEU A 84 5.27 9.44 -14.64
CA LEU A 84 4.61 8.23 -14.13
C LEU A 84 3.77 7.54 -15.21
N PHE A 85 4.12 6.28 -15.50
CA PHE A 85 3.31 5.38 -16.32
C PHE A 85 2.88 4.18 -15.50
N VAL A 86 1.63 3.75 -15.68
CA VAL A 86 1.10 2.53 -15.06
C VAL A 86 0.77 1.52 -16.14
N ILE A 87 1.39 0.36 -16.06
CA ILE A 87 1.17 -0.78 -16.95
C ILE A 87 0.42 -1.85 -16.16
N THR A 88 -0.70 -2.32 -16.70
CA THR A 88 -1.45 -3.43 -16.11
C THR A 88 -1.27 -4.67 -16.96
N LYS A 89 -0.95 -5.79 -16.31
CA LYS A 89 -0.99 -7.13 -16.88
C LYS A 89 -2.42 -7.64 -16.78
N PHE A 90 -3.02 -7.92 -17.92
CA PHE A 90 -4.34 -8.50 -18.04
C PHE A 90 -4.27 -9.94 -18.51
N LEU A 91 -5.24 -10.73 -18.08
CA LEU A 91 -5.58 -12.01 -18.68
C LEU A 91 -6.89 -11.83 -19.45
N ARG A 92 -6.81 -12.00 -20.77
CA ARG A 92 -7.98 -12.02 -21.65
C ARG A 92 -8.50 -13.45 -21.72
N SER A 93 -9.70 -13.67 -21.18
CA SER A 93 -10.38 -14.97 -21.27
C SER A 93 -10.86 -15.24 -22.71
N LEU A 94 -11.35 -16.45 -22.96
CA LEU A 94 -11.86 -16.87 -24.28
C LEU A 94 -13.04 -16.01 -24.77
N SER A 95 -13.71 -15.29 -23.84
CA SER A 95 -14.69 -14.27 -24.18
C SER A 95 -14.00 -12.92 -24.48
N PRO A 96 -14.22 -12.32 -25.67
CA PRO A 96 -13.49 -11.13 -26.10
C PRO A 96 -13.74 -9.87 -25.25
N ALA A 97 -14.74 -9.88 -24.35
CA ALA A 97 -15.10 -8.71 -23.54
C ALA A 97 -14.57 -8.75 -22.09
N SER A 98 -14.02 -9.87 -21.62
CA SER A 98 -13.56 -9.96 -20.22
C SER A 98 -12.06 -9.82 -20.11
N LEU A 99 -11.62 -8.75 -19.46
CA LEU A 99 -10.24 -8.53 -19.05
C LEU A 99 -10.14 -8.63 -17.54
N GLU A 100 -9.32 -9.57 -17.07
CA GLU A 100 -9.03 -9.73 -15.66
C GLU A 100 -7.66 -9.11 -15.34
N PRO A 101 -7.57 -8.08 -14.50
CA PRO A 101 -6.28 -7.51 -14.09
C PRO A 101 -5.57 -8.47 -13.14
N LEU A 102 -4.37 -8.91 -13.53
CA LEU A 102 -3.53 -9.81 -12.72
C LEU A 102 -2.53 -9.06 -11.86
N ALA A 103 -1.85 -8.06 -12.44
CA ALA A 103 -0.80 -7.31 -11.76
C ALA A 103 -0.68 -5.90 -12.34
N MET A 104 -0.14 -4.98 -11.54
CA MET A 104 0.16 -3.62 -11.96
C MET A 104 1.64 -3.34 -11.78
N TYR A 105 2.20 -2.57 -12.70
CA TYR A 105 3.58 -2.12 -12.70
C TYR A 105 3.56 -0.61 -12.88
N TYR A 106 4.44 0.08 -12.17
CA TYR A 106 4.62 1.51 -12.35
C TYR A 106 6.04 1.81 -12.80
N VAL A 107 6.14 2.74 -13.75
CA VAL A 107 7.40 3.26 -14.28
C VAL A 107 7.53 4.69 -13.79
N LEU A 108 8.50 4.94 -12.92
CA LEU A 108 8.79 6.26 -12.33
C LEU A 108 10.17 6.70 -12.79
N ASP A 109 10.24 7.74 -13.63
CA ASP A 109 11.51 8.30 -14.11
C ASP A 109 12.47 7.25 -14.74
N GLY A 110 11.89 6.19 -15.32
CA GLY A 110 12.62 5.07 -15.91
C GLY A 110 12.81 3.86 -14.99
N ASP A 111 12.53 3.97 -13.70
CA ASP A 111 12.56 2.83 -12.78
C ASP A 111 11.25 2.06 -12.85
N VAL A 112 11.34 0.75 -13.08
CA VAL A 112 10.17 -0.15 -13.17
C VAL A 112 10.04 -0.95 -11.87
N TYR A 113 8.83 -0.90 -11.31
CA TYR A 113 8.47 -1.61 -10.08
C TYR A 113 7.16 -2.38 -10.25
N GLN A 114 7.06 -3.53 -9.57
CA GLN A 114 5.79 -4.24 -9.41
C GLN A 114 5.01 -3.69 -8.21
N ALA A 115 3.73 -3.38 -8.41
CA ALA A 115 2.85 -2.99 -7.32
C ALA A 115 2.45 -4.23 -6.49
N PRO A 116 2.63 -4.21 -5.16
CA PRO A 116 2.18 -5.30 -4.30
C PRO A 116 0.65 -5.33 -4.20
N SER A 117 0.10 -6.52 -3.98
CA SER A 117 -1.34 -6.64 -3.72
C SER A 117 -1.71 -5.98 -2.39
N VAL A 118 -2.95 -5.48 -2.30
CA VAL A 118 -3.49 -4.93 -1.04
C VAL A 118 -3.43 -5.97 0.08
N HIS A 119 -3.64 -7.24 -0.24
CA HIS A 119 -3.51 -8.34 0.71
C HIS A 119 -2.08 -8.44 1.28
N ALA A 120 -1.06 -8.42 0.41
CA ALA A 120 0.34 -8.48 0.84
C ALA A 120 0.71 -7.30 1.75
N ILE A 121 0.28 -6.08 1.38
CA ILE A 121 0.51 -4.87 2.19
C ILE A 121 -0.14 -5.05 3.57
N LEU A 122 -1.43 -5.39 3.63
CA LEU A 122 -2.15 -5.50 4.90
C LEU A 122 -1.58 -6.61 5.79
N SER A 123 -1.29 -7.78 5.23
CA SER A 123 -0.69 -8.90 5.95
C SER A 123 0.65 -8.51 6.57
N SER A 124 1.51 -7.84 5.80
CA SER A 124 2.79 -7.33 6.29
C SER A 124 2.62 -6.34 7.44
N ARG A 125 1.70 -5.37 7.31
CA ARG A 125 1.43 -4.37 8.36
C ARG A 125 0.88 -4.99 9.64
N ILE A 126 -0.06 -5.93 9.55
CA ILE A 126 -0.61 -6.62 10.72
C ILE A 126 0.49 -7.42 11.43
N LEU A 127 1.33 -8.12 10.68
CA LEU A 127 2.44 -8.88 11.23
C LEU A 127 3.46 -7.97 11.95
N GLN A 128 3.80 -6.82 11.36
CA GLN A 128 4.66 -5.81 12.00
C GLN A 128 4.06 -5.30 13.31
N CYS A 129 2.76 -4.97 13.34
CA CYS A 129 2.08 -4.54 14.56
C CYS A 129 2.15 -5.61 15.66
N LEU A 130 1.88 -6.87 15.32
CA LEU A 130 1.95 -7.99 16.27
C LEU A 130 3.38 -8.22 16.77
N HIS A 131 4.37 -8.11 15.90
CA HIS A 131 5.78 -8.20 16.28
C HIS A 131 6.15 -7.13 17.31
N HIS A 132 5.77 -5.88 17.07
CA HIS A 132 6.05 -4.78 18.01
C HIS A 132 5.29 -4.93 19.33
N LEU A 133 4.02 -5.37 19.30
CA LEU A 133 3.26 -5.66 20.52
C LEU A 133 3.92 -6.77 21.35
N ARG A 134 4.32 -7.86 20.70
CA ARG A 134 5.00 -8.96 21.37
C ARG A 134 6.32 -8.50 22.00
N LYS A 135 7.14 -7.75 21.25
CA LYS A 135 8.40 -7.19 21.75
C LYS A 135 8.17 -6.27 22.96
N ALA A 136 7.11 -5.45 22.92
CA ALA A 136 6.75 -4.57 24.03
C ALA A 136 6.33 -5.37 25.29
N PHE A 137 5.54 -6.43 25.13
CA PHE A 137 5.17 -7.31 26.24
C PHE A 137 6.35 -8.10 26.80
N GLU A 138 7.24 -8.62 25.96
CA GLU A 138 8.48 -9.28 26.41
C GLU A 138 9.35 -8.30 27.19
N THR A 139 9.50 -7.07 26.72
CA THR A 139 10.25 -6.02 27.42
C THR A 139 9.60 -5.68 28.77
N MET A 140 8.27 -5.54 28.82
CA MET A 140 7.52 -5.27 30.05
C MET A 140 7.63 -6.42 31.04
N GLN A 141 7.52 -7.66 30.56
CA GLN A 141 7.62 -8.86 31.39
C GLN A 141 9.02 -8.97 32.00
N ASN A 142 10.07 -8.71 31.22
CA ASN A 142 11.45 -8.71 31.70
C ASN A 142 11.73 -7.58 32.70
N ALA A 143 11.05 -6.43 32.56
CA ALA A 143 11.15 -5.32 33.50
C ALA A 143 10.28 -5.50 34.77
N SER A 144 9.41 -6.51 34.82
CA SER A 144 8.53 -6.75 35.96
C SER A 144 9.12 -7.79 36.91
N THR A 145 9.35 -7.42 38.16
CA THR A 145 9.71 -8.36 39.24
C THR A 145 8.50 -8.61 40.12
N VAL A 146 8.15 -9.88 40.33
CA VAL A 146 7.01 -10.28 41.16
C VAL A 146 7.49 -10.74 42.54
N SER A 147 6.95 -10.16 43.61
CA SER A 147 7.15 -10.67 44.97
C SER A 147 6.32 -11.90 45.26
N VAL A 148 6.84 -12.74 46.16
CA VAL A 148 6.14 -13.89 46.76
C VAL A 148 4.80 -13.49 47.42
N GLN A 149 4.60 -12.22 47.77
CA GLN A 149 3.33 -11.69 48.30
C GLN A 149 2.32 -11.22 47.24
N GLY A 150 2.63 -11.37 45.94
CA GLY A 150 1.74 -10.97 44.84
C GLY A 150 1.71 -9.46 44.56
N GLN A 151 2.65 -8.70 45.12
CA GLN A 151 2.83 -7.28 44.81
C GLN A 151 3.62 -7.15 43.50
N TYR A 152 3.16 -6.27 42.61
CA TYR A 152 3.89 -5.86 41.40
C TYR A 152 4.60 -4.53 41.67
N TRP A 153 5.88 -4.46 41.37
CA TRP A 153 6.58 -3.20 41.17
C TRP A 153 7.42 -3.29 39.91
N TRP A 154 7.56 -2.15 39.24
CA TRP A 154 8.51 -1.98 38.15
C TRP A 154 9.79 -1.41 38.73
N GLU A 155 10.92 -2.09 38.55
CA GLU A 155 12.20 -1.43 38.72
C GLU A 155 12.51 -0.73 37.40
N PRO A 156 12.60 0.61 37.35
CA PRO A 156 13.08 1.27 36.15
C PRO A 156 14.48 0.72 35.89
N SER A 157 14.63 -0.05 34.81
CA SER A 157 15.96 -0.44 34.32
C SER A 157 16.80 0.82 34.26
N PRO A 158 18.05 0.83 34.79
CA PRO A 158 18.90 2.00 34.74
C PRO A 158 19.17 2.33 33.27
N VAL A 159 18.34 3.21 32.71
CA VAL A 159 18.49 3.75 31.37
C VAL A 159 19.81 4.50 31.36
N GLY A 160 20.83 3.91 30.73
CA GLY A 160 22.15 4.51 30.66
C GLY A 160 23.31 3.63 30.19
N VAL A 161 23.11 2.34 29.89
CA VAL A 161 24.17 1.55 29.24
C VAL A 161 23.81 1.35 27.78
N ASN A 162 24.57 2.03 26.94
CA ASN A 162 24.71 1.79 25.51
C ASN A 162 24.93 0.28 25.30
N GLU A 163 23.88 -0.47 24.96
CA GLU A 163 24.04 -1.78 24.37
C GLU A 163 24.64 -1.55 22.98
N ARG A 164 25.97 -1.42 22.94
CA ARG A 164 26.72 -1.77 21.75
C ARG A 164 26.51 -3.27 21.59
N GLU A 165 25.61 -3.63 20.69
CA GLU A 165 25.51 -5.00 20.22
C GLU A 165 26.88 -5.39 19.67
N ASP A 166 27.58 -6.30 20.35
CA ASP A 166 28.71 -7.02 19.80
C ASP A 166 28.17 -7.88 18.65
N VAL A 167 28.25 -7.35 17.43
CA VAL A 167 27.99 -8.09 16.20
C VAL A 167 29.10 -9.13 16.07
N GLY A 168 28.78 -10.39 16.39
CA GLY A 168 29.58 -11.52 15.98
C GLY A 168 29.68 -11.56 14.46
N GLU A 169 30.90 -11.54 13.94
CA GLU A 169 31.22 -11.70 12.53
C GLU A 169 30.62 -13.01 12.00
N GLY A 170 29.62 -12.86 11.12
CA GLY A 170 29.09 -13.89 10.25
C GLY A 170 28.78 -13.24 8.91
N GLU A 171 29.57 -13.58 7.90
CA GLU A 171 29.59 -12.96 6.58
C GLU A 171 28.23 -13.02 5.86
N GLY A 172 27.84 -11.90 5.24
CA GLY A 172 26.66 -11.81 4.37
C GLY A 172 26.13 -10.39 4.27
N GLY A 173 26.81 -9.54 3.51
CA GLY A 173 26.55 -8.10 3.45
C GLY A 173 25.18 -7.69 2.90
N THR A 174 24.52 -6.81 3.64
CA THR A 174 23.73 -5.70 3.07
C THR A 174 24.05 -4.46 3.90
N GLU A 175 24.73 -3.49 3.29
CA GLU A 175 25.15 -2.25 3.93
C GLU A 175 23.93 -1.47 4.43
N LEU A 176 23.78 -1.42 5.75
CA LEU A 176 22.77 -0.64 6.45
C LEU A 176 23.30 0.78 6.69
N LEU A 177 22.55 1.74 6.15
CA LEU A 177 22.73 3.19 6.30
C LEU A 177 23.01 3.61 7.76
N SER A 178 23.89 4.60 7.89
CA SER A 178 24.51 5.01 9.14
C SER A 178 23.50 5.63 10.11
N GLY A 179 23.77 5.54 11.43
CA GLY A 179 22.84 5.96 12.49
C GLY A 179 22.39 7.43 12.46
N ALA A 180 23.04 8.29 11.67
CA ALA A 180 22.60 9.67 11.44
C ALA A 180 21.37 9.76 10.52
N GLU A 181 21.17 8.78 9.63
CA GLU A 181 20.08 8.76 8.65
C GLU A 181 18.77 8.26 9.28
N ARG A 182 18.83 7.39 10.29
CA ARG A 182 17.65 6.91 11.03
C ARG A 182 16.92 8.03 11.78
N SER A 183 17.63 8.99 12.37
CA SER A 183 16.96 10.13 13.04
C SER A 183 16.32 11.09 12.05
N GLY A 184 16.86 11.18 10.83
CA GLY A 184 16.28 11.98 9.74
C GLY A 184 14.98 11.37 9.21
N VAL A 185 14.92 10.04 9.09
CA VAL A 185 13.72 9.31 8.63
C VAL A 185 12.59 9.40 9.67
N ASP A 186 12.88 9.25 10.97
CA ASP A 186 11.87 9.42 12.02
C ASP A 186 11.36 10.87 12.12
N GLY A 187 12.24 11.85 11.90
CA GLY A 187 11.86 13.26 11.80
C GLY A 187 10.95 13.56 10.60
N MET A 188 11.27 13.00 9.42
CA MET A 188 10.44 13.12 8.23
C MET A 188 9.09 12.42 8.40
N LEU A 189 9.05 11.25 9.07
CA LEU A 189 7.80 10.55 9.35
C LEU A 189 6.90 11.37 10.27
N PHE A 190 7.48 12.01 11.30
CA PHE A 190 6.75 12.90 12.20
C PHE A 190 6.19 14.12 11.45
N GLU A 191 6.98 14.73 10.57
CA GLU A 191 6.55 15.87 9.76
C GLU A 191 5.44 15.50 8.76
N VAL A 192 5.54 14.34 8.10
CA VAL A 192 4.50 13.82 7.19
C VAL A 192 3.21 13.50 7.94
N LEU A 193 3.30 12.94 9.15
CA LEU A 193 2.13 12.63 9.97
C LEU A 193 1.42 13.90 10.46
N GLU A 194 2.16 14.94 10.85
CA GLU A 194 1.58 16.23 11.21
C GLU A 194 0.98 16.95 10.00
N ARG A 195 1.61 16.84 8.82
CA ARG A 195 1.05 17.38 7.57
C ARG A 195 -0.26 16.68 7.18
N ASN A 196 -0.32 15.35 7.30
CA ASN A 196 -1.54 14.59 7.05
C ASN A 196 -2.64 14.93 8.06
N ARG A 197 -2.30 15.12 9.34
CA ARG A 197 -3.25 15.59 10.37
C ARG A 197 -3.83 16.96 10.01
N GLN A 198 -3.02 17.90 9.53
CA GLN A 198 -3.47 19.24 9.11
C GLN A 198 -4.33 19.20 7.83
N ILE A 199 -3.98 18.35 6.86
CA ILE A 199 -4.76 18.18 5.62
C ILE A 199 -6.14 17.59 5.92
N HIS A 200 -6.21 16.58 6.79
CA HIS A 200 -7.48 16.00 7.21
C HIS A 200 -8.29 16.96 8.11
N GLY A 201 -7.65 17.71 9.00
CA GLY A 201 -8.31 18.75 9.81
C GLY A 201 -8.92 19.87 8.95
N ALA A 202 -8.18 20.37 7.96
CA ALA A 202 -8.66 21.41 7.05
C ALA A 202 -9.77 20.93 6.09
N HIS A 203 -9.78 19.64 5.74
CA HIS A 203 -10.86 19.04 4.94
C HIS A 203 -12.16 18.89 5.75
N VAL A 204 -12.05 18.51 7.03
CA VAL A 204 -13.20 18.39 7.95
C VAL A 204 -13.79 19.76 8.30
N GLU A 205 -12.98 20.80 8.52
CA GLU A 205 -13.49 22.16 8.72
C GLU A 205 -14.18 22.73 7.47
N LYS A 206 -13.65 22.48 6.27
CA LYS A 206 -14.31 22.89 5.01
C LYS A 206 -15.61 22.15 4.76
N MET A 207 -15.71 20.87 5.13
CA MET A 207 -16.97 20.11 5.08
C MET A 207 -18.00 20.65 6.09
N CYS A 208 -17.61 20.91 7.34
CA CYS A 208 -18.50 21.49 8.36
C CYS A 208 -18.96 22.92 7.99
N ALA A 209 -18.09 23.76 7.42
CA ALA A 209 -18.46 25.10 6.96
C ALA A 209 -19.44 25.07 5.78
N SER A 210 -19.38 24.06 4.90
CA SER A 210 -20.31 23.90 3.77
C SER A 210 -21.69 23.36 4.16
N GLN A 211 -21.80 22.74 5.34
CA GLN A 211 -23.05 22.17 5.87
C GLN A 211 -23.79 23.12 6.82
N GLY A 212 -23.14 24.19 7.31
CA GLY A 212 -23.77 25.19 8.19
C GLY A 212 -24.69 26.20 7.50
N ASP A 213 -24.64 26.33 6.17
CA ASP A 213 -25.34 27.39 5.42
C ASP A 213 -26.68 26.94 4.79
N LYS A 214 -27.12 25.70 5.04
CA LYS A 214 -28.40 25.16 4.53
C LYS A 214 -29.49 24.98 5.58
N GLY A 215 -29.29 25.50 6.80
CA GLY A 215 -30.19 25.28 7.94
C GLY A 215 -31.15 26.43 8.28
N ALA A 216 -31.16 27.53 7.53
CA ALA A 216 -31.91 28.75 7.89
C ALA A 216 -32.99 29.12 6.86
N GLU A 217 -33.80 28.16 6.43
CA GLU A 217 -35.07 28.47 5.78
C GLU A 217 -36.05 27.31 6.05
N TYR A 218 -37.29 27.64 6.41
CA TYR A 218 -38.38 26.77 6.93
C TYR A 218 -38.61 26.80 8.45
N ASP A 219 -39.12 27.93 8.95
CA ASP A 219 -40.06 27.93 10.08
C ASP A 219 -41.32 28.72 9.71
N SER A 220 -42.37 27.99 9.33
CA SER A 220 -43.75 28.47 9.39
C SER A 220 -44.71 27.28 9.27
N GLY A 221 -45.44 26.96 10.35
CA GLY A 221 -46.60 26.07 10.29
C GLY A 221 -46.73 25.13 11.49
N GLY A 222 -47.38 25.59 12.55
CA GLY A 222 -47.50 24.87 13.81
C GLY A 222 -48.43 23.66 13.81
N ARG A 223 -48.44 22.96 14.96
CA ARG A 223 -49.63 22.47 15.68
C ARG A 223 -49.25 21.77 16.99
N SER A 224 -49.93 22.23 18.04
CA SER A 224 -50.26 21.63 19.34
C SER A 224 -50.09 20.11 19.49
N ALA A 225 -49.52 19.67 20.63
CA ALA A 225 -50.16 18.70 21.53
C ALA A 225 -49.40 18.48 22.86
N THR A 226 -50.06 18.91 23.95
CA THR A 226 -50.33 18.15 25.18
C THR A 226 -49.20 17.82 26.18
N ALA A 227 -49.35 18.43 27.36
CA ALA A 227 -48.67 18.14 28.62
C ALA A 227 -49.11 16.80 29.25
N ILE A 228 -48.17 16.04 29.81
CA ILE A 228 -48.38 15.12 30.94
C ILE A 228 -47.13 15.21 31.84
N GLY A 229 -47.35 15.52 33.11
CA GLY A 229 -46.29 15.81 34.08
C GLY A 229 -45.75 14.62 34.86
N SER A 230 -44.69 14.88 35.62
CA SER A 230 -44.44 14.28 36.93
C SER A 230 -43.30 15.04 37.61
N ALA A 231 -43.64 15.75 38.68
CA ALA A 231 -42.72 16.39 39.60
C ALA A 231 -42.42 15.41 40.74
N GLN A 232 -41.15 15.11 41.02
CA GLN A 232 -40.71 14.58 42.32
C GLN A 232 -39.17 14.70 42.49
N GLN A 233 -38.67 15.81 43.04
CA GLN A 233 -37.38 15.88 43.75
C GLN A 233 -37.61 16.74 45.01
N ARG A 234 -37.75 16.09 46.18
CA ARG A 234 -36.71 15.91 47.21
C ARG A 234 -36.07 17.23 47.64
N GLY A 235 -36.47 17.68 48.82
CA GLY A 235 -35.81 18.74 49.57
C GLY A 235 -34.49 18.30 50.17
N ALA A 236 -33.65 19.30 50.41
CA ALA A 236 -32.59 19.29 51.40
C ALA A 236 -32.36 20.74 51.86
N SER A 237 -32.80 21.03 53.07
CA SER A 237 -32.15 21.93 54.04
C SER A 237 -32.42 21.33 55.41
#